data_AF-A0A8P4GK73-F1
#
_entry.id   AF-A0A8P4GK73-F1
#
_cell.length_a   1.000
_cell.length_b   1.000
_cell.length_c   1.000
_cell.angle_alpha   90.00
_cell.angle_beta   90.00
_cell.angle_gamma   90.00
#
_symmetry.space_group_name_H-M   'P 1'
#
loop_
_entity.id
_entity.type
_entity.pdbx_description
1 polymer ?
#
loop_
_entity_poly.entity_id
_entity_poly.type
_entity_poly.pdbx_seq_one_letter_code
_entity_poly.pdbx_strand_id
1 'polypeptide(L)'
;MSCISVMFNSKSNASFCDGYQSGKFEMRSNITTLFLKIKQVDLSDSGLYFCGFYTDGRPSFTVIHLNIKGSDEPHDDVDSKCKKESDGTAELMIVVLGGLTVVLVMVIIGLVVKNRKLQTADKEEQNPEQRQDVGSDDLNYAAVAFRPKAKRRQPEPNVIYAATR
;
A
#
# COMPACT_ATOMS: atom_id res chain seq x y z
N MET A 1 16.17 -38.83 -3.72
CA MET A 1 15.80 -38.08 -2.51
C MET A 1 16.07 -38.98 -1.32
N SER A 2 17.06 -38.64 -0.48
CA SER A 2 17.45 -39.49 0.67
C SER A 2 16.71 -39.00 1.91
N CYS A 3 16.18 -39.92 2.72
CA CYS A 3 15.53 -39.57 3.98
C CYS A 3 16.57 -39.39 5.08
N ILE A 4 16.31 -38.48 6.02
CA ILE A 4 17.15 -38.30 7.22
C ILE A 4 16.58 -39.17 8.35
N SER A 5 15.29 -38.99 8.61
CA SER A 5 14.58 -39.68 9.68
C SER A 5 13.09 -39.80 9.34
N VAL A 6 12.47 -40.84 9.86
CA VAL A 6 11.05 -41.14 9.71
C VAL A 6 10.44 -41.45 11.07
N MET A 7 9.15 -41.19 11.21
CA MET A 7 8.42 -41.45 12.45
C MET A 7 6.98 -41.80 12.10
N PHE A 8 6.46 -42.87 12.70
CA PHE A 8 5.15 -43.40 12.35
C PHE A 8 4.00 -42.56 12.93
N ASN A 9 4.17 -42.06 14.15
CA ASN A 9 3.24 -41.13 14.80
C ASN A 9 3.96 -40.32 15.88
N SER A 10 3.28 -39.32 16.45
CA SER A 10 3.89 -38.41 17.42
C SER A 10 4.27 -39.00 18.77
N LYS A 11 3.85 -40.23 19.05
CA LYS A 11 4.21 -40.97 20.27
C LYS A 11 5.32 -41.99 20.02
N SER A 12 5.62 -42.29 18.74
CA SER A 12 6.64 -43.25 18.36
C SER A 12 8.03 -42.63 18.38
N ASN A 13 9.04 -43.45 18.62
CA ASN A 13 10.42 -43.02 18.46
C ASN A 13 10.73 -42.80 16.98
N ALA A 14 11.57 -41.81 16.71
CA ALA A 14 12.11 -41.58 15.38
C ALA A 14 13.06 -42.72 14.99
N SER A 15 12.98 -43.15 13.73
CA SER A 15 13.95 -44.04 13.09
C SER A 15 14.81 -43.23 12.13
N PHE A 16 16.09 -43.57 12.02
CA PHE A 16 17.04 -42.86 11.15
C PHE A 16 17.37 -43.71 9.93
N CYS A 17 17.43 -43.06 8.77
CA CYS A 17 17.77 -43.73 7.52
C CYS A 17 19.27 -44.04 7.45
N ASP A 18 19.64 -44.94 6.54
CA ASP A 18 21.04 -45.33 6.36
C ASP A 18 21.92 -44.12 6.01
N GLY A 19 23.07 -44.03 6.69
CA GLY A 19 23.98 -42.88 6.58
C GLY A 19 23.68 -41.72 7.54
N TYR A 20 22.52 -41.71 8.21
CA TYR A 20 22.12 -40.64 9.14
C TYR A 20 22.10 -41.06 10.62
N GLN A 21 22.62 -42.24 10.94
CA GLN A 21 22.64 -42.82 12.29
C GLN A 21 23.73 -42.24 13.21
N SER A 22 24.48 -41.23 12.75
CA SER A 22 25.59 -40.61 13.48
C SER A 22 25.19 -39.79 14.71
N GLY A 23 23.88 -39.64 14.98
CA GLY A 23 23.37 -38.86 16.10
C GLY A 23 23.43 -37.34 15.91
N LYS A 24 23.88 -36.87 14.74
CA LYS A 24 23.87 -35.46 14.32
C LYS A 24 22.45 -34.89 14.28
N PHE A 25 21.50 -35.71 13.84
CA PHE A 25 20.09 -35.35 13.71
C PHE A 25 19.27 -35.90 14.88
N GLU A 26 18.28 -35.12 15.30
CA GLU A 26 17.27 -35.54 16.28
C GLU A 26 15.90 -35.11 15.75
N MET A 27 15.01 -36.09 15.56
CA MET A 27 13.64 -35.84 15.11
C MET A 27 12.67 -35.97 16.27
N ARG A 28 11.74 -35.03 16.37
CA ARG A 28 10.60 -35.08 17.30
C ARG A 28 9.33 -34.69 16.55
N SER A 29 8.17 -35.02 17.08
CA SER A 29 6.91 -34.46 16.60
C SER A 29 5.89 -34.35 17.71
N ASN A 30 4.89 -33.51 17.46
CA ASN A 30 3.61 -33.56 18.13
C ASN A 30 2.52 -33.86 17.08
N ILE A 31 1.24 -33.74 17.45
CA ILE A 31 0.11 -34.06 16.57
C ILE A 31 0.13 -33.24 15.26
N THR A 32 0.64 -32.00 15.28
CA THR A 32 0.53 -31.05 14.17
C THR A 32 1.87 -30.66 13.55
N THR A 33 2.98 -30.93 14.21
CA THR A 33 4.27 -30.32 13.91
C THR A 33 5.40 -31.34 14.02
N LEU A 34 6.26 -31.34 13.01
CA LEU A 34 7.47 -32.14 12.92
C LEU A 34 8.67 -31.23 13.18
N PHE A 35 9.53 -31.65 14.09
CA PHE A 35 10.73 -30.94 14.47
C PHE A 35 11.94 -31.77 14.06
N LEU A 36 12.89 -31.14 13.35
CA LEU A 36 14.21 -31.71 13.08
C LEU A 36 15.25 -30.78 13.70
N LYS A 37 16.04 -31.32 14.62
CA LYS A 37 17.16 -30.63 15.25
C LYS A 37 18.46 -31.17 14.68
N ILE A 38 19.32 -30.26 14.21
CA ILE A 38 20.69 -30.56 13.79
C ILE A 38 21.60 -30.08 14.93
N LYS A 39 22.34 -30.98 15.57
CA LYS A 39 23.07 -30.68 16.81
C LYS A 39 24.34 -29.88 16.57
N GLN A 40 25.16 -30.35 15.64
CA GLN A 40 26.37 -29.66 15.18
C GLN A 40 26.13 -29.32 13.72
N VAL A 41 26.15 -28.01 13.42
CA VAL A 41 25.80 -27.49 12.11
C VAL A 41 27.10 -27.05 11.43
N ASP A 42 27.32 -27.50 10.20
CA ASP A 42 28.49 -27.15 9.38
C ASP A 42 28.04 -26.70 7.98
N LEU A 43 28.95 -26.11 7.19
CA LEU A 43 28.61 -25.59 5.86
C LEU A 43 27.96 -26.64 4.94
N SER A 44 28.29 -27.92 5.11
CA SER A 44 27.74 -29.03 4.31
C SER A 44 26.29 -29.35 4.64
N ASP A 45 25.76 -28.85 5.77
CA ASP A 45 24.34 -28.95 6.10
C ASP A 45 23.46 -27.97 5.31
N SER A 46 24.05 -27.03 4.56
CA SER A 46 23.28 -26.12 3.72
C SER A 46 22.59 -26.89 2.59
N GLY A 47 21.33 -26.57 2.33
CA GLY A 47 20.56 -27.20 1.26
C GLY A 47 19.06 -27.16 1.46
N LEU A 48 18.36 -27.89 0.61
CA LEU A 48 16.91 -28.09 0.67
C LEU A 48 16.56 -29.22 1.64
N TYR A 49 15.74 -28.90 2.63
CA TYR A 49 15.15 -29.84 3.55
C TYR A 49 13.66 -29.98 3.26
N PHE A 50 13.18 -31.21 3.22
CA PHE A 50 11.79 -31.53 2.97
C PHE A 50 11.24 -32.20 4.22
N CYS A 51 10.28 -31.55 4.89
CA CYS A 51 9.56 -32.12 6.01
C CYS A 51 8.10 -32.30 5.63
N GLY A 52 7.46 -33.38 6.07
CA GLY A 52 6.12 -33.68 5.60
C GLY A 52 5.45 -34.80 6.35
N PHE A 53 4.14 -34.87 6.16
CA PHE A 53 3.29 -35.92 6.70
C PHE A 53 2.70 -36.75 5.57
N TYR A 54 2.46 -38.02 5.86
CA TYR A 54 1.69 -38.90 4.99
C TYR A 54 0.32 -39.09 5.62
N THR A 55 -0.71 -38.50 5.01
CA THR A 55 -2.08 -38.53 5.52
C THR A 55 -3.00 -39.02 4.42
N ASP A 56 -3.86 -40.00 4.72
CA ASP A 56 -4.84 -40.55 3.78
C ASP A 56 -4.26 -40.98 2.42
N GLY A 57 -3.07 -41.59 2.44
CA GLY A 57 -2.42 -42.05 1.21
C GLY A 57 -1.73 -40.94 0.41
N ARG A 58 -1.66 -39.72 0.93
CA ARG A 58 -1.11 -38.55 0.24
C ARG A 58 0.05 -37.94 1.04
N PRO A 59 1.24 -37.79 0.42
CA PRO A 59 2.32 -37.05 1.04
C PRO A 59 2.09 -35.55 0.91
N SER A 60 2.25 -34.83 2.01
CA SER A 60 2.28 -33.36 2.05
C SER A 60 3.65 -32.92 2.55
N PHE A 61 4.33 -32.06 1.78
CA PHE A 61 5.68 -31.60 2.10
C PHE A 61 5.74 -30.08 2.19
N THR A 62 6.52 -29.61 3.16
CA THR A 62 7.04 -28.26 3.27
C THR A 62 8.53 -28.31 2.93
N VAL A 63 8.96 -27.35 2.11
CA VAL A 63 10.35 -27.21 1.68
C VAL A 63 10.99 -26.07 2.46
N ILE A 64 12.16 -26.31 3.03
CA ILE A 64 12.92 -25.37 3.85
C ILE A 64 14.30 -25.25 3.23
N HIS A 65 14.73 -24.03 2.88
CA HIS A 65 16.12 -23.76 2.51
C HIS A 65 16.91 -23.41 3.77
N LEU A 66 17.87 -24.28 4.13
CA LEU A 66 18.86 -24.00 5.16
C LEU A 66 20.12 -23.45 4.49
N ASN A 67 20.51 -22.22 4.83
CA ASN A 67 21.73 -21.59 4.35
C ASN A 67 22.61 -21.23 5.54
N ILE A 68 23.81 -21.80 5.60
CA ILE A 68 24.77 -21.56 6.68
C ILE A 68 25.89 -20.71 6.10
N LYS A 69 26.01 -19.48 6.60
CA LYS A 69 27.07 -18.57 6.19
C LYS A 69 28.34 -18.93 6.97
N GLY A 70 29.46 -19.07 6.27
CA GLY A 70 30.77 -19.13 6.92
C GLY A 70 31.06 -17.78 7.57
N SER A 71 31.60 -17.81 8.79
CA SER A 71 32.27 -16.63 9.33
C SER A 71 33.64 -16.55 8.68
N ASP A 72 33.72 -15.86 7.55
CA ASP A 72 34.95 -15.13 7.29
C ASP A 72 34.92 -14.00 8.33
N GLU A 73 35.76 -14.05 9.36
CA GLU A 73 35.91 -12.91 10.27
C GLU A 73 36.38 -11.71 9.45
N PRO A 74 35.68 -10.57 9.55
CA PRO A 74 36.43 -9.35 9.74
C PRO A 74 35.93 -8.60 10.97
N HIS A 75 36.89 -7.99 11.65
CA HIS A 75 36.68 -6.90 12.58
C HIS A 75 35.73 -5.83 11.99
N ASP A 76 34.97 -5.25 12.91
CA ASP A 76 34.22 -3.99 12.84
C ASP A 76 32.70 -4.08 12.71
N ASP A 77 32.09 -3.70 13.83
CA ASP A 77 30.67 -3.49 14.11
C ASP A 77 29.99 -2.61 13.07
N VAL A 78 29.04 -3.15 12.30
CA VAL A 78 27.86 -2.39 11.86
C VAL A 78 26.65 -3.32 11.74
N ASP A 79 25.76 -3.21 12.73
CA ASP A 79 24.31 -3.34 12.66
C ASP A 79 23.77 -4.24 11.51
N SER A 80 23.66 -5.55 11.78
CA SER A 80 23.07 -6.53 10.87
C SER A 80 21.55 -6.36 10.79
N LYS A 81 21.12 -5.26 10.17
CA LYS A 81 19.76 -5.07 9.69
C LYS A 81 19.51 -6.05 8.55
N CYS A 82 18.80 -7.13 8.88
CA CYS A 82 18.20 -8.13 8.00
C CYS A 82 18.13 -7.71 6.52
N LYS A 83 19.22 -7.94 5.77
CA LYS A 83 19.28 -7.70 4.33
C LYS A 83 18.64 -8.91 3.67
N LYS A 84 17.38 -8.73 3.26
CA LYS A 84 16.67 -9.66 2.39
C LYS A 84 17.47 -9.75 1.09
N GLU A 85 18.11 -10.88 0.87
CA GLU A 85 18.54 -11.32 -0.46
C GLU A 85 17.26 -11.51 -1.29
N SER A 86 16.91 -10.49 -2.07
CA SER A 86 16.02 -10.61 -3.21
C SER A 86 16.85 -10.24 -4.43
N ASP A 87 17.56 -11.28 -4.87
CA ASP A 87 18.22 -11.42 -6.15
C ASP A 87 17.28 -10.97 -7.31
N GLY A 88 17.72 -9.97 -8.07
CA GLY A 88 17.12 -9.38 -9.28
C GLY A 88 15.75 -8.68 -9.17
N THR A 89 14.85 -9.20 -8.34
CA THR A 89 13.43 -8.81 -8.34
C THR A 89 13.19 -7.56 -7.48
N ALA A 90 13.94 -7.37 -6.39
CA ALA A 90 13.82 -6.17 -5.55
C ALA A 90 14.33 -4.90 -6.23
N GLU A 91 15.41 -4.99 -7.01
CA GLU A 91 15.91 -3.83 -7.77
C GLU A 91 14.90 -3.39 -8.85
N LEU A 92 14.35 -4.34 -9.60
CA LEU A 92 13.30 -4.06 -10.58
C LEU A 92 12.04 -3.49 -9.92
N MET A 93 11.64 -4.03 -8.75
CA MET A 93 10.51 -3.49 -7.99
C MET A 93 10.76 -2.03 -7.57
N ILE A 94 11.94 -1.70 -7.05
CA ILE A 94 12.28 -0.32 -6.64
C ILE A 94 12.25 0.63 -7.85
N VAL A 95 12.82 0.22 -8.98
CA VAL A 95 12.83 1.02 -10.22
C VAL A 95 11.41 1.24 -10.74
N VAL A 96 10.58 0.18 -10.77
CA VAL A 96 9.19 0.27 -11.25
C VAL A 96 8.32 1.10 -10.31
N LEU A 97 8.44 0.91 -8.99
CA LEU A 97 7.75 1.73 -7.97
C LEU A 97 8.18 3.20 -8.06
N GLY A 98 9.48 3.47 -8.23
CA GLY A 98 10.00 4.82 -8.41
C GLY A 98 9.48 5.48 -9.68
N GLY A 99 9.48 4.78 -10.82
CA GLY A 99 8.94 5.31 -12.07
C GLY A 99 7.45 5.61 -12.00
N LEU A 100 6.66 4.68 -11.47
CA LEU A 100 5.21 4.83 -11.37
C LEU A 100 4.82 5.99 -10.45
N THR A 101 5.52 6.16 -9.32
CA THR A 101 5.25 7.27 -8.39
C THR A 101 5.51 8.63 -9.02
N VAL A 102 6.59 8.80 -9.79
CA VAL A 102 6.88 10.05 -10.51
C VAL A 102 5.79 10.37 -11.54
N VAL A 103 5.36 9.39 -12.33
CA VAL A 103 4.30 9.58 -13.33
C VAL A 103 2.98 10.01 -12.66
N LEU A 104 2.59 9.34 -11.58
CA LEU A 104 1.38 9.67 -10.83
C LEU A 104 1.41 11.10 -10.27
N VAL A 105 2.55 11.53 -9.71
CA VAL A 105 2.73 12.90 -9.19
C VAL A 105 2.58 13.93 -10.32
N MET A 106 3.18 13.69 -11.49
CA MET A 106 3.06 14.59 -12.64
C MET A 106 1.62 14.72 -13.14
N VAL A 107 0.87 13.61 -13.19
CA VAL A 107 -0.56 13.62 -13.56
C VAL A 107 -1.37 14.44 -12.54
N ILE A 108 -1.14 14.23 -11.24
CA ILE A 108 -1.84 14.98 -10.17
C ILE A 108 -1.55 16.49 -10.29
N ILE A 109 -0.28 16.88 -10.45
CA ILE A 109 0.09 18.29 -10.64
C ILE A 109 -0.58 18.87 -11.90
N GLY A 110 -0.56 18.13 -13.01
CA GLY A 110 -1.22 18.54 -14.25
C GLY A 110 -2.73 18.75 -14.08
N LEU A 111 -3.40 17.85 -13.37
CA LEU A 111 -4.83 17.97 -13.04
C LEU A 111 -5.11 19.19 -12.15
N VAL A 112 -4.27 19.43 -11.14
CA VAL A 112 -4.39 20.60 -10.26
C VAL A 112 -4.20 21.90 -11.04
N VAL A 113 -3.20 21.97 -11.93
CA VAL A 113 -2.98 23.14 -12.78
C VAL A 113 -4.13 23.35 -13.75
N LYS A 114 -4.65 22.27 -14.37
CA LYS A 114 -5.79 22.34 -15.29
C LYS A 114 -7.05 22.82 -14.56
N ASN A 115 -7.34 22.30 -13.38
CA ASN A 115 -8.48 22.74 -12.56
C ASN A 115 -8.30 24.17 -12.04
N ARG A 116 -7.08 24.58 -11.66
CA ARG A 116 -6.81 25.99 -11.33
C ARG A 116 -7.02 26.91 -12.53
N LYS A 117 -6.54 26.54 -13.72
CA LYS A 117 -6.79 27.31 -14.94
C LYS A 117 -8.28 27.41 -15.27
N LEU A 118 -9.03 26.32 -15.10
CA LEU A 118 -10.48 26.32 -15.31
C LEU A 118 -11.21 27.19 -14.28
N GLN A 119 -10.82 27.11 -13.00
CA GLN A 119 -11.37 27.96 -11.95
C GLN A 119 -10.93 29.43 -12.06
N THR A 120 -9.78 29.72 -12.67
CA THR A 120 -9.35 31.09 -12.96
C THR A 120 -10.16 31.66 -14.13
N ALA A 121 -10.49 30.87 -15.16
CA ALA A 121 -11.40 31.29 -16.23
C ALA A 121 -12.82 31.54 -15.72
N ASP A 122 -13.35 30.69 -14.83
CA ASP A 122 -14.67 30.90 -14.21
C ASP A 122 -14.69 32.11 -13.25
N LYS A 123 -13.56 32.45 -12.62
CA LYS A 123 -13.46 33.64 -11.75
C LYS A 123 -13.24 34.94 -12.51
N GLU A 124 -12.67 34.89 -13.71
CA GLU A 124 -12.45 36.08 -14.54
C GLU A 124 -13.75 36.54 -15.22
N GLU A 125 -14.73 35.65 -15.45
CA GLU A 125 -16.09 36.06 -15.88
C GLU A 125 -16.98 36.58 -14.73
N GLN A 126 -16.64 36.34 -13.46
CA GLN A 126 -17.48 36.76 -12.32
C GLN A 126 -16.99 38.01 -11.56
N ASN A 127 -15.92 38.68 -11.98
CA ASN A 127 -15.48 39.89 -11.30
C ASN A 127 -14.74 40.91 -12.18
N PRO A 128 -15.45 41.79 -12.90
CA PRO A 128 -14.94 43.12 -13.18
C PRO A 128 -15.35 44.07 -12.04
N GLU A 129 -14.36 44.78 -11.52
CA GLU A 129 -14.49 45.99 -10.69
C GLU A 129 -14.70 45.79 -9.18
N GLN A 130 -13.59 45.55 -8.45
CA GLN A 130 -13.35 46.35 -7.24
C GLN A 130 -11.87 46.36 -6.82
N ARG A 131 -11.05 47.21 -7.45
CA ARG A 131 -9.82 47.75 -6.86
C ARG A 131 -9.51 49.13 -7.45
N GLN A 132 -10.02 50.19 -6.81
CA GLN A 132 -9.31 51.46 -6.76
C GLN A 132 -9.37 51.95 -5.31
N ASP A 133 -8.21 51.91 -4.67
CA ASP A 133 -7.90 52.63 -3.44
C ASP A 133 -6.75 53.57 -3.80
N VAL A 134 -7.03 54.88 -3.88
CA VAL A 134 -6.09 55.97 -3.58
C VAL A 134 -6.97 57.20 -3.26
N GLY A 135 -6.90 57.68 -2.02
CA GLY A 135 -7.67 58.82 -1.53
C GLY A 135 -7.18 60.19 -2.02
N SER A 136 -8.00 61.21 -1.78
CA SER A 136 -7.62 62.56 -1.37
C SER A 136 -8.89 63.41 -1.26
N ASP A 137 -8.91 64.28 -0.24
CA ASP A 137 -9.93 65.29 0.07
C ASP A 137 -10.52 66.02 -1.16
N ASP A 138 -11.82 66.30 -1.16
CA ASP A 138 -12.33 67.62 -0.75
C ASP A 138 -13.87 67.71 -0.85
N LEU A 139 -14.44 68.51 0.04
CA LEU A 139 -15.87 68.81 0.17
C LEU A 139 -16.41 69.58 -1.04
N ASN A 140 -17.60 69.24 -1.56
CA ASN A 140 -18.40 70.23 -2.28
C ASN A 140 -19.92 70.02 -2.15
N TYR A 141 -20.59 71.17 -2.11
CA TYR A 141 -21.86 71.51 -1.48
C TYR A 141 -23.10 71.28 -2.39
N ALA A 142 -24.27 71.39 -1.77
CA ALA A 142 -25.62 71.00 -2.19
C ALA A 142 -26.16 71.43 -3.57
N ALA A 143 -27.13 70.65 -4.08
CA ALA A 143 -28.33 71.17 -4.75
C ALA A 143 -29.50 70.17 -4.70
N VAL A 144 -30.66 70.61 -4.19
CA VAL A 144 -31.90 69.84 -4.05
C VAL A 144 -32.74 69.96 -5.34
N ALA A 145 -33.30 68.86 -5.83
CA ALA A 145 -34.39 68.93 -6.81
C ALA A 145 -35.46 67.86 -6.57
N PHE A 146 -36.71 68.29 -6.71
CA PHE A 146 -37.93 67.73 -6.15
C PHE A 146 -38.47 66.53 -6.93
N ARG A 147 -39.04 65.54 -6.21
CA ARG A 147 -39.89 64.48 -6.78
C ARG A 147 -41.32 64.98 -7.02
N PRO A 148 -41.96 64.57 -8.13
CA PRO A 148 -43.41 64.38 -8.17
C PRO A 148 -43.77 62.89 -8.02
N LYS A 149 -44.71 62.59 -7.12
CA LYS A 149 -45.41 61.30 -6.96
C LYS A 149 -46.64 61.23 -7.87
N ALA A 150 -47.00 60.02 -8.36
CA ALA A 150 -48.34 59.39 -8.25
C ALA A 150 -48.35 58.07 -9.07
N LYS A 151 -48.46 56.87 -8.47
CA LYS A 151 -49.70 56.12 -8.11
C LYS A 151 -50.73 55.94 -9.25
N ARG A 152 -50.85 54.71 -9.78
CA ARG A 152 -52.15 54.06 -10.03
C ARG A 152 -52.03 52.52 -10.05
N ARG A 153 -52.98 51.87 -9.40
CA ARG A 153 -53.12 50.41 -9.18
C ARG A 153 -53.79 49.70 -10.37
N GLN A 154 -53.56 48.38 -10.43
CA GLN A 154 -54.22 47.27 -11.15
C GLN A 154 -55.62 47.48 -11.77
N PRO A 155 -55.95 46.65 -12.78
CA PRO A 155 -56.91 45.55 -12.55
C PRO A 155 -56.53 44.21 -13.21
N GLU A 156 -56.65 43.10 -12.47
CA GLU A 156 -56.83 41.73 -12.99
C GLU A 156 -58.32 41.45 -13.22
N PRO A 157 -58.68 40.67 -14.27
CA PRO A 157 -59.95 39.94 -14.25
C PRO A 157 -59.85 38.47 -14.66
N ASN A 158 -60.47 37.64 -13.80
CA ASN A 158 -61.47 36.60 -14.13
C ASN A 158 -61.03 35.22 -14.62
N VAL A 159 -60.88 34.34 -13.63
CA VAL A 159 -61.47 33.00 -13.44
C VAL A 159 -62.34 32.43 -14.58
N ILE A 160 -62.08 31.15 -14.94
CA ILE A 160 -62.99 30.27 -15.68
C ILE A 160 -63.06 28.91 -14.95
N TYR A 161 -64.28 28.43 -14.69
CA TYR A 161 -64.59 27.11 -14.14
C TYR A 161 -65.01 26.14 -15.26
N ALA A 162 -64.68 24.86 -15.12
CA ALA A 162 -65.37 23.77 -15.79
C ALA A 162 -65.30 22.47 -14.97
N ALA A 163 -66.43 21.75 -14.92
CA ALA A 163 -66.58 20.40 -14.37
C ALA A 163 -67.25 19.53 -15.43
N THR A 164 -66.96 18.23 -15.43
CA THR A 164 -67.73 17.23 -16.19
C THR A 164 -67.95 15.96 -15.35
N ARG A 165 -69.07 15.30 -15.66
CA ARG A 165 -69.78 14.28 -14.88
C ARG A 165 -69.11 12.91 -14.88
#